data_AF-A0A068F6V9-F1
#
_entry.id   AF-A0A068F6V9-F1
#
_cell.length_a   1.000
_cell.length_b   1.000
_cell.length_c   1.000
_cell.angle_alpha   90.00
_cell.angle_beta   90.00
_cell.angle_gamma   90.00
#
_symmetry.space_group_name_H-M   'P 1'
#
loop_
_entity.id
_entity.type
_entity.pdbx_description
1 polymer ?
#
loop_
_entity_poly.entity_id
_entity_poly.type
_entity_poly.pdbx_seq_one_letter_code
_entity_poly.pdbx_strand_id
1 'polypeptide(L)'
;LMAGVTRAEAFFSFNSGDVQYGIEADRRSKILKAYVRNTYTYHLNEIFATIVNEYTDWERPVQHPINIRDETLEALSDAQVVAPAAQTVDLHSADHRNSYLYVF
;
A
#
# COMPACT_ATOMS: atom_id res chain seq x y z
N LEU A 1 -0.84 20.18 -14.07
CA LEU A 1 -0.75 18.71 -13.97
C LEU A 1 -2.12 18.13 -13.66
N MET A 2 -2.48 16.99 -14.26
CA MET A 2 -3.62 16.18 -13.84
C MET A 2 -3.12 14.75 -13.61
N ALA A 3 -3.34 14.21 -12.41
CA ALA A 3 -2.93 12.86 -12.03
C ALA A 3 -4.14 12.10 -11.44
N GLY A 4 -4.13 10.79 -11.61
CA GLY A 4 -5.20 9.91 -11.14
C GLY A 4 -4.65 8.67 -10.46
N VAL A 5 -5.34 8.22 -9.43
CA VAL A 5 -5.13 6.94 -8.75
C VAL A 5 -6.43 6.14 -8.76
N THR A 6 -6.31 4.83 -8.58
CA THR A 6 -7.40 3.85 -8.46
C THR A 6 -7.45 3.33 -7.02
N ARG A 7 -8.23 2.28 -6.73
CA ARG A 7 -8.25 1.65 -5.39
C ARG A 7 -7.34 0.43 -5.23
N ALA A 8 -6.78 -0.10 -6.31
CA ALA A 8 -6.14 -1.41 -6.33
C ALA A 8 -4.93 -1.45 -7.27
N GLU A 9 -3.99 -0.53 -7.06
CA GLU A 9 -2.80 -0.37 -7.88
C GLU A 9 -1.87 -1.57 -7.80
N ALA A 10 -1.70 -2.13 -6.60
CA ALA A 10 -0.80 -3.24 -6.36
C ALA A 10 -1.45 -4.62 -6.59
N PHE A 11 -2.58 -4.69 -7.31
CA PHE A 11 -3.31 -5.95 -7.56
C PHE A 11 -2.42 -7.06 -8.15
N PHE A 12 -1.49 -6.69 -9.03
CA PHE A 12 -0.55 -7.63 -9.66
C PHE A 12 0.53 -8.19 -8.71
N SER A 13 0.59 -7.73 -7.46
CA SER A 13 1.47 -8.29 -6.43
C SER A 13 0.95 -9.62 -5.86
N PHE A 14 -0.27 -10.02 -6.23
CA PHE A 14 -0.94 -11.24 -5.76
C PHE A 14 -1.09 -12.26 -6.90
N ASN A 15 -0.93 -13.55 -6.58
CA ASN A 15 -1.23 -14.62 -7.52
C ASN A 15 -2.75 -14.91 -7.55
N SER A 16 -3.23 -15.71 -8.51
CA SER A 16 -4.66 -16.01 -8.66
C SER A 16 -5.30 -16.65 -7.41
N GLY A 17 -4.55 -17.47 -6.66
CA GLY A 17 -5.01 -18.05 -5.40
C GLY A 17 -5.10 -17.03 -4.28
N ASP A 18 -4.10 -16.16 -4.14
CA ASP A 18 -4.08 -15.05 -3.19
C ASP A 18 -5.28 -14.10 -3.45
N VAL A 19 -5.59 -13.85 -4.73
CA VAL A 19 -6.75 -13.05 -5.14
C VAL A 19 -8.06 -13.77 -4.84
N GLN A 20 -8.18 -15.07 -5.12
CA GLN A 20 -9.45 -15.78 -4.97
C GLN A 20 -9.79 -16.10 -3.51
N TYR A 21 -8.80 -16.50 -2.70
CA TYR A 21 -9.01 -17.02 -1.35
C TYR A 21 -8.52 -16.07 -0.25
N GLY A 22 -7.82 -14.99 -0.61
CA GLY A 22 -7.14 -14.13 0.36
C GLY A 22 -5.75 -14.65 0.71
N ILE A 23 -5.15 -14.04 1.74
CA ILE A 23 -3.81 -14.42 2.20
C ILE A 23 -3.76 -14.57 3.72
N GLU A 24 -2.84 -15.41 4.18
CA GLU A 24 -2.55 -15.57 5.60
C GLU A 24 -1.56 -14.50 6.11
N ALA A 25 -1.54 -14.29 7.42
CA ALA A 25 -0.66 -13.31 8.07
C ALA A 25 0.84 -13.52 7.78
N ASP A 26 1.29 -14.78 7.63
CA ASP A 26 2.67 -15.11 7.24
C ASP A 26 2.98 -14.64 5.81
N ARG A 27 2.02 -14.82 4.89
CA ARG A 27 2.14 -14.38 3.49
C ARG A 27 2.19 -12.85 3.42
N ARG A 28 1.32 -12.15 4.14
CA ARG A 28 1.38 -10.68 4.32
C ARG A 28 2.76 -10.24 4.81
N SER A 29 3.25 -10.87 5.87
CA SER A 29 4.56 -10.54 6.46
C SER A 29 5.71 -10.72 5.47
N LYS A 30 5.69 -11.76 4.65
CA LYS A 30 6.70 -12.01 3.61
C LYS A 30 6.68 -10.91 2.54
N ILE A 31 5.50 -10.55 2.05
CA ILE A 31 5.32 -9.53 1.01
C ILE A 31 5.81 -8.18 1.51
N LEU A 32 5.34 -7.72 2.68
CA LEU A 32 5.72 -6.43 3.24
C LEU A 32 7.19 -6.37 3.63
N LYS A 33 7.77 -7.44 4.18
CA LYS A 33 9.22 -7.50 4.45
C LYS A 33 10.06 -7.42 3.18
N ALA A 34 9.61 -8.06 2.10
CA ALA A 34 10.29 -7.97 0.81
C ALA A 34 10.24 -6.55 0.27
N TYR A 35 9.07 -5.90 0.32
CA TYR A 35 8.92 -4.48 -0.06
C TYR A 35 9.86 -3.57 0.73
N VAL A 36 9.85 -3.66 2.06
CA VAL A 36 10.69 -2.82 2.92
C VAL A 36 12.18 -3.03 2.65
N ARG A 37 12.63 -4.28 2.50
CA ARG A 37 14.03 -4.60 2.19
C ARG A 37 14.49 -4.09 0.83
N ASN A 38 13.59 -4.04 -0.14
CA ASN A 38 13.91 -3.55 -1.48
C ASN A 38 13.92 -2.02 -1.57
N THR A 39 13.24 -1.35 -0.64
CA THR A 39 13.01 0.11 -0.69
C THR A 39 13.91 0.88 0.28
N TYR A 40 14.24 0.30 1.43
CA TYR A 40 14.97 0.98 2.51
C TYR A 40 16.25 0.23 2.88
N THR A 41 17.22 0.98 3.44
CA THR A 41 18.51 0.42 3.89
C THR A 41 18.62 0.29 5.40
N TYR A 42 17.97 1.17 6.16
CA TYR A 42 18.09 1.25 7.63
C TYR A 42 16.73 1.08 8.31
N HIS A 43 16.73 0.69 9.59
CA HIS A 43 15.53 0.56 10.44
C HIS A 43 14.42 -0.32 9.86
N LEU A 44 14.80 -1.38 9.14
CA LEU A 44 13.86 -2.21 8.38
C LEU A 44 12.79 -2.85 9.27
N ASN A 45 13.14 -3.21 10.51
CA ASN A 45 12.21 -3.84 11.43
C ASN A 45 11.19 -2.84 11.97
N GLU A 46 11.63 -1.64 12.31
CA GLU A 46 10.80 -0.55 12.82
C GLU A 46 9.85 -0.02 11.73
N ILE A 47 10.35 0.16 10.50
CA ILE A 47 9.54 0.53 9.34
C ILE A 47 8.49 -0.54 9.07
N PHE A 48 8.90 -1.81 9.02
CA PHE A 48 7.96 -2.93 8.83
C PHE A 48 6.89 -2.97 9.93
N ALA A 49 7.27 -2.82 11.20
CA ALA A 49 6.33 -2.81 12.30
C ALA A 49 5.34 -1.65 12.22
N THR A 50 5.81 -0.48 11.78
CA THR A 50 4.96 0.71 11.58
C THR A 50 3.93 0.48 10.48
N ILE A 51 4.34 -0.09 9.34
CA ILE A 51 3.43 -0.42 8.23
C ILE A 51 2.38 -1.44 8.68
N VAL A 52 2.79 -2.51 9.38
CA VAL A 52 1.83 -3.50 9.87
C VAL A 52 0.85 -2.87 10.85
N ASN A 53 1.31 -2.02 11.77
CA ASN A 53 0.46 -1.37 12.75
C ASN A 53 -0.58 -0.44 12.11
N GLU A 54 -0.19 0.34 11.10
CA GLU A 54 -1.06 1.29 10.41
C GLU A 54 -2.17 0.58 9.62
N TYR A 55 -1.82 -0.47 8.88
CA TYR A 55 -2.76 -1.19 8.01
C TYR A 55 -3.36 -2.43 8.69
N THR A 56 -3.51 -2.43 10.01
CA THR A 56 -4.23 -3.49 10.72
C THR A 56 -5.53 -2.92 11.25
N ASP A 57 -6.68 -3.47 10.82
CA ASP A 57 -7.97 -3.11 11.40
C ASP A 57 -8.10 -3.75 12.78
N TRP A 58 -7.82 -2.96 13.82
CA TRP A 58 -7.90 -3.37 15.23
C TRP A 58 -9.34 -3.47 15.75
N GLU A 59 -10.34 -2.96 15.02
CA GLU A 59 -11.76 -3.08 15.41
C GLU A 59 -12.31 -4.48 15.12
N ARG A 60 -11.60 -5.27 14.29
CA ARG A 60 -12.00 -6.64 13.91
C ARG A 60 -11.07 -7.69 14.53
N PRO A 61 -11.49 -8.37 15.62
CA PRO A 61 -10.64 -9.33 16.33
C PRO A 61 -10.33 -10.61 15.53
N VAL A 62 -11.15 -10.95 14.54
CA VAL A 62 -10.90 -12.08 13.63
C VAL A 62 -10.56 -11.54 12.25
N GLN A 63 -9.31 -11.69 11.85
CA GLN A 63 -8.87 -11.31 10.51
C GLN A 63 -9.15 -12.44 9.52
N HIS A 64 -10.15 -12.22 8.65
CA HIS A 64 -10.41 -13.11 7.53
C HIS A 64 -9.30 -12.96 6.46
N PRO A 65 -8.86 -14.03 5.78
CA PRO A 65 -7.77 -13.95 4.79
C PRO A 65 -7.97 -12.90 3.68
N ILE A 66 -9.23 -12.65 3.31
CA ILE A 66 -9.60 -11.58 2.37
C ILE A 66 -9.26 -10.19 2.93
N ASN A 67 -9.54 -9.93 4.21
CA ASN A 67 -9.23 -8.64 4.82
C ASN A 67 -7.72 -8.44 4.89
N ILE A 68 -6.97 -9.49 5.27
CA ILE A 68 -5.50 -9.44 5.30
C ILE A 68 -4.95 -9.12 3.91
N ARG A 69 -5.53 -9.71 2.85
CA ARG A 69 -5.16 -9.41 1.46
C ARG A 69 -5.44 -7.95 1.14
N ASP A 70 -6.62 -7.45 1.46
CA ASP A 70 -7.05 -6.09 1.12
C ASP A 70 -6.22 -5.04 1.87
N GLU A 71 -5.97 -5.24 3.17
CA GLU A 71 -5.05 -4.42 3.97
C GLU A 71 -3.62 -4.40 3.37
N THR A 72 -3.15 -5.56 2.91
CA THR A 72 -1.81 -5.66 2.29
C THR A 72 -1.77 -4.98 0.92
N LEU A 73 -2.84 -5.10 0.14
CA LEU A 73 -3.00 -4.45 -1.15
C LEU A 73 -3.01 -2.93 -0.99
N GLU A 74 -3.75 -2.41 -0.02
CA GLU A 74 -3.83 -0.99 0.31
C GLU A 74 -2.45 -0.46 0.70
N ALA A 75 -1.75 -1.13 1.63
CA ALA A 75 -0.41 -0.74 2.07
C ALA A 75 0.60 -0.64 0.92
N LEU A 76 0.57 -1.58 -0.02
CA LEU A 76 1.45 -1.56 -1.19
C LEU A 76 1.05 -0.48 -2.21
N SER A 77 -0.25 -0.33 -2.45
CA SER A 77 -0.78 0.64 -3.41
C SER A 77 -0.45 2.07 -2.97
N ASP A 78 -0.62 2.35 -1.69
CA ASP A 78 -0.28 3.64 -1.10
C ASP A 78 1.20 3.93 -1.20
N ALA A 79 2.04 2.97 -0.80
CA ALA A 79 3.47 3.16 -0.76
C ALA A 79 4.10 3.29 -2.17
N GLN A 80 3.59 2.54 -3.16
CA GLN A 80 4.18 2.48 -4.50
C GLN A 80 3.60 3.51 -5.47
N VAL A 81 2.35 3.91 -5.29
CA VAL A 81 1.65 4.74 -6.29
C VAL A 81 1.02 5.97 -5.66
N VAL A 82 0.16 5.82 -4.65
CA VAL A 82 -0.65 6.96 -4.15
C VAL A 82 0.23 8.02 -3.51
N ALA A 83 1.13 7.64 -2.59
CA ALA A 83 2.01 8.60 -1.91
C ALA A 83 2.98 9.31 -2.88
N PRO A 84 3.69 8.62 -3.79
CA PRO A 84 4.51 9.29 -4.80
C PRO A 84 3.70 10.18 -5.75
N ALA A 85 2.50 9.76 -6.17
CA ALA A 85 1.64 10.56 -7.04
C ALA A 85 1.14 11.82 -6.33
N ALA A 86 0.68 11.68 -5.09
CA ALA A 86 0.25 12.81 -4.26
C ALA A 86 1.41 13.79 -4.02
N GLN A 87 2.60 13.28 -3.68
CA GLN A 87 3.80 14.11 -3.51
C GLN A 87 4.17 14.85 -4.79
N THR A 88 4.08 14.18 -5.96
CA THR A 88 4.37 14.80 -7.26
C THR A 88 3.39 15.93 -7.56
N VAL A 89 2.10 15.72 -7.31
CA VAL A 89 1.08 16.75 -7.48
C VAL A 89 1.30 17.91 -6.52
N ASP A 90 1.63 17.64 -5.26
CA ASP A 90 1.91 18.65 -4.24
C ASP A 90 3.09 19.54 -4.66
N LEU A 91 4.23 18.92 -5.01
CA LEU A 91 5.42 19.64 -5.50
C LEU A 91 5.14 20.48 -6.74
N HIS A 92 4.39 19.95 -7.72
CA HIS A 92 4.00 20.73 -8.89
C HIS A 92 3.07 21.89 -8.52
N SER A 93 2.16 21.69 -7.57
CA SER A 93 1.19 22.69 -7.15
C SER A 93 1.82 23.90 -6.43
N ALA A 94 2.97 23.69 -5.78
CA ALA A 94 3.71 24.75 -5.10
C ALA A 94 4.17 25.86 -6.05
N ASP A 95 4.46 25.53 -7.31
CA ASP A 95 4.94 26.48 -8.33
C ASP A 95 3.87 26.77 -9.41
N HIS A 96 2.90 25.86 -9.60
CA HIS A 96 1.89 25.96 -10.66
C HIS A 96 0.47 25.73 -10.13
N ARG A 97 -0.40 26.76 -10.28
CA ARG A 97 -1.78 26.75 -9.74
C ARG A 97 -2.72 25.68 -10.33
N ASN A 98 -2.42 25.15 -11.51
CA ASN A 98 -3.32 24.22 -12.21
C ASN A 98 -2.90 22.77 -11.96
N SER A 99 -3.25 22.25 -10.79
CA SER A 99 -2.95 20.87 -10.36
C SER A 99 -4.22 20.19 -9.88
N TYR A 100 -4.54 19.02 -10.44
CA TYR A 100 -5.75 18.26 -10.13
C TYR A 100 -5.38 16.80 -9.85
N LEU A 101 -5.89 16.25 -8.74
CA LEU A 101 -5.79 14.85 -8.37
C LEU A 101 -7.20 14.24 -8.33
N TYR A 102 -7.39 13.08 -8.94
CA TYR A 102 -8.67 12.36 -8.91
C TYR A 102 -8.46 10.91 -8.47
N VAL A 103 -9.52 10.34 -7.88
CA VAL A 103 -9.59 8.93 -7.45
C VAL A 103 -10.70 8.26 -8.24
N PHE A 104 -10.40 7.15 -8.90
CA PHE A 104 -11.36 6.35 -9.67
C PHE A 104 -11.98 5.22 -8.84
#